data_AF-A0AAD7S929-F1
#
_entry.id   AF-A0AAD7S929-F1
#
_cell.length_a   1.000
_cell.length_b   1.000
_cell.length_c   1.000
_cell.angle_alpha   90.00
_cell.angle_beta   90.00
_cell.angle_gamma   90.00
#
_symmetry.space_group_name_H-M   'P 1'
#
loop_
_entity.id
_entity.type
_entity.pdbx_description
1 polymer ?
#
loop_
_entity_poly.entity_id
_entity_poly.type
_entity_poly.pdbx_seq_one_letter_code
_entity_poly.pdbx_strand_id
1 'polypeptide(L)'
;MADCARAYTPPYDCTPCIARDLRLRRGDLLQVMGETELWYYVRKRTLKNKGTLTEERGYVPKHFVRRVCNLKAEPWFFESITKRIEAKRCLLRQENGEGAFMVWRSKENPQYYLSVRNGEAARHYKIVEVGQLFYLVPRRAFHTLCELVDAYSQDQGGLCVRLNEPCVTVKRQWYEQWEVQRSSLRRVERLGSGEFGEVWSGVWNSNMEVAIKEFRAMDSDVLNEIRILTKLSHCRVLKLYGVCTMDMPFCIITELMRNGSLHRFLRGKSSKPIKS
;
A
#
# COMPACT_ATOMS: atom_id res chain seq x y z
N MET A 1 18.24 1.65 10.55
CA MET A 1 16.90 2.19 10.26
C MET A 1 17.10 3.42 9.39
N ALA A 2 16.68 3.37 8.13
CA ALA A 2 16.81 4.51 7.23
C ALA A 2 15.77 5.55 7.66
N ASP A 3 16.22 6.58 8.36
CA ASP A 3 15.38 7.71 8.73
C ASP A 3 14.91 8.37 7.43
N CYS A 4 13.63 8.19 7.08
CA CYS A 4 13.03 8.83 5.92
C CYS A 4 13.16 10.32 6.14
N ALA A 5 14.08 10.95 5.42
CA ALA A 5 14.38 12.35 5.60
C ALA A 5 13.11 13.19 5.41
N ARG A 6 12.62 13.75 6.51
CA ARG A 6 11.38 14.53 6.52
C ARG A 6 11.60 15.80 5.71
N ALA A 7 10.86 15.91 4.62
CA ALA A 7 10.89 17.08 3.75
C ALA A 7 9.85 18.10 4.22
N TYR A 8 10.22 19.38 4.19
CA TYR A 8 9.36 20.50 4.57
C TYR A 8 9.38 21.57 3.48
N THR A 9 8.32 22.36 3.42
CA THR A 9 8.22 23.48 2.49
C THR A 9 7.65 24.71 3.18
N PRO A 10 8.20 25.91 2.93
CA PRO A 10 7.64 27.14 3.45
C PRO A 10 6.33 27.47 2.68
N PRO A 11 5.25 27.86 3.36
CA PRO A 11 3.99 28.21 2.71
C PRO A 11 4.05 29.57 2.01
N TYR A 12 5.00 30.43 2.37
CA TYR A 12 5.21 31.77 1.82
C TYR A 12 6.71 32.09 1.72
N ASP A 13 7.05 33.11 0.92
CA ASP A 13 8.43 33.60 0.81
C ASP A 13 8.88 34.26 2.13
N CYS A 14 10.15 34.07 2.49
CA CYS A 14 10.78 34.70 3.65
C CYS A 14 12.17 35.22 3.29
N THR A 15 12.41 36.49 3.60
CA THR A 15 13.74 37.09 3.57
C THR A 15 14.40 36.92 4.95
N PRO A 16 15.64 36.45 5.01
CA PRO A 16 16.33 36.17 6.27
C PRO A 16 16.50 37.46 7.08
N CYS A 17 16.17 37.40 8.37
CA CYS A 17 16.30 38.56 9.28
C CYS A 17 17.71 38.66 9.89
N ILE A 18 18.45 37.54 9.95
CA ILE A 18 19.81 37.45 10.49
C ILE A 18 20.72 36.73 9.48
N ALA A 19 22.03 37.02 9.49
CA ALA A 19 23.04 36.45 8.59
C ALA A 19 23.14 34.90 8.61
N ARG A 20 22.52 34.22 9.57
CA ARG A 20 22.47 32.75 9.68
C ARG A 20 21.17 32.13 9.19
N ASP A 21 20.18 32.94 8.81
CA ASP A 21 18.88 32.47 8.36
C ASP A 21 18.91 32.19 6.86
N LEU A 22 18.18 31.14 6.45
CA LEU A 22 18.08 30.79 5.04
C LEU A 22 17.08 31.69 4.32
N ARG A 23 17.37 32.09 3.08
CA ARG A 23 16.35 32.69 2.21
C ARG A 23 15.43 31.60 1.68
N LEU A 24 14.15 31.69 2.03
CA LEU A 24 13.14 30.70 1.69
C LEU A 24 12.16 31.29 0.67
N ARG A 25 11.84 30.50 -0.34
CA ARG A 25 10.78 30.76 -1.29
C ARG A 25 9.71 29.71 -1.13
N ARG A 26 8.45 30.10 -1.30
CA ARG A 26 7.31 29.20 -1.32
C ARG A 26 7.58 28.05 -2.27
N GLY A 27 7.41 26.82 -1.77
CA GLY A 27 7.64 25.61 -2.56
C GLY A 27 9.07 25.08 -2.52
N ASP A 28 10.02 25.76 -1.86
CA ASP A 28 11.35 25.19 -1.59
C ASP A 28 11.21 23.88 -0.81
N LEU A 29 12.03 22.88 -1.17
CA LEU A 29 12.12 21.61 -0.45
C LEU A 29 13.29 21.67 0.55
N LEU A 30 12.95 21.54 1.82
CA LEU A 30 13.85 21.61 2.96
C LEU A 30 13.96 20.22 3.58
N GLN A 31 15.17 19.71 3.73
CA GLN A 31 15.43 18.46 4.39
C GLN A 31 15.89 18.73 5.83
N VAL A 32 15.18 18.20 6.82
CA VAL A 32 15.59 18.36 8.23
C VAL A 32 16.84 17.51 8.50
N MET A 33 17.85 18.14 9.08
CA MET A 33 19.11 17.52 9.51
C MET A 33 19.25 17.47 11.04
N GLY A 34 18.49 18.30 11.75
CA GLY A 34 18.43 18.34 13.20
C GLY A 34 17.28 19.22 13.67
N GLU A 35 16.91 19.11 14.93
CA GLU A 35 15.83 19.90 15.50
C GLU A 35 16.15 20.38 16.93
N THR A 36 15.62 21.54 17.28
CA THR A 36 15.52 22.04 18.66
C THR A 36 14.04 22.13 19.04
N GLU A 37 13.69 22.74 20.18
CA GLU A 37 12.27 22.90 20.56
C GLU A 37 11.47 23.71 19.53
N LEU A 38 12.01 24.83 19.04
CA LEU A 38 11.30 25.78 18.18
C LEU A 38 11.84 25.89 16.76
N TRP A 39 13.00 25.28 16.46
CA TRP A 39 13.67 25.43 15.18
C TRP A 39 14.04 24.08 14.56
N TYR A 40 14.02 24.03 13.23
CA TYR A 40 14.66 22.97 12.45
C TYR A 40 15.98 23.48 11.89
N TYR A 41 17.03 22.66 11.95
CA TYR A 41 18.22 22.84 11.14
C TYR A 41 18.01 22.08 9.82
N VAL A 42 17.96 22.80 8.71
CA VAL A 42 17.59 22.23 7.41
C VAL A 42 18.67 22.41 6.37
N ARG A 43 18.58 21.55 5.36
CA ARG A 43 19.29 21.65 4.09
C ARG A 43 18.29 21.96 2.98
N LYS A 44 18.53 23.02 2.22
CA LYS A 44 17.82 23.36 0.98
C LYS A 44 18.67 23.00 -0.22
N ARG A 45 18.09 22.32 -1.20
CA ARG A 45 18.72 22.04 -2.50
C ARG A 45 17.99 22.78 -3.60
N THR A 46 18.70 23.63 -4.33
CA THR A 46 18.13 24.41 -5.43
C THR A 46 18.87 24.07 -6.73
N LEU A 47 18.13 23.73 -7.78
CA LEU A 47 18.66 23.63 -9.13
C LEU A 47 18.74 25.04 -9.74
N LYS A 48 19.94 25.47 -10.11
CA LYS A 48 20.11 26.68 -10.93
C LYS A 48 19.91 26.34 -12.41
N ASN A 49 19.56 27.34 -13.21
CA ASN A 49 19.27 27.23 -14.66
C ASN A 49 20.38 26.59 -15.52
N LYS A 50 21.58 26.36 -14.96
CA LYS A 50 22.71 25.67 -15.61
C LYS A 50 22.88 24.21 -15.17
N GLY A 51 21.89 23.62 -14.50
CA GLY A 51 21.98 22.24 -13.95
C GLY A 51 22.88 22.12 -12.72
N THR A 52 23.46 23.23 -12.24
CA THR A 52 24.28 23.26 -11.03
C THR A 52 23.39 23.19 -9.79
N LEU A 53 23.62 22.18 -8.95
CA LEU A 53 22.92 22.02 -7.69
C LEU A 53 23.59 22.88 -6.61
N THR A 54 22.88 23.86 -6.07
CA THR A 54 23.34 24.62 -4.91
C THR A 54 22.70 24.09 -3.64
N GLU A 55 23.53 23.83 -2.63
CA GLU A 55 23.12 23.38 -1.30
C GLU A 55 23.33 24.52 -0.29
N GLU A 56 22.27 24.91 0.40
CA GLU A 56 22.29 25.92 1.46
C GLU A 56 21.81 25.26 2.77
N ARG A 57 22.42 25.63 3.90
CA ARG A 57 22.05 25.10 5.23
C ARG A 57 21.82 26.23 6.22
N GLY A 58 20.87 26.05 7.13
CA GLY A 58 20.49 27.09 8.07
C GLY A 58 19.31 26.67 8.96
N TYR A 59 18.94 27.57 9.87
CA TYR A 59 17.81 27.35 10.78
C TYR A 59 16.51 27.91 10.20
N VAL A 60 15.40 27.26 10.53
CA VAL A 60 14.04 27.68 10.19
C VAL A 60 13.11 27.46 11.36
N PRO A 61 12.22 28.39 11.68
CA PRO A 61 11.24 28.18 12.74
C PRO A 61 10.29 27.04 12.37
N LYS A 62 10.00 26.13 13.31
CA LYS A 62 9.10 24.99 13.05
C LYS A 62 7.71 25.42 12.57
N HIS A 63 7.18 26.51 13.12
CA HIS A 63 5.87 27.06 12.75
C HIS A 63 5.83 27.67 11.33
N PHE A 64 7.00 27.98 10.75
CA PHE A 64 7.11 28.62 9.44
C PHE A 64 7.18 27.61 8.29
N VAL A 65 7.40 26.33 8.57
CA VAL A 65 7.55 25.30 7.55
C VAL A 65 6.48 24.22 7.72
N ARG A 66 6.05 23.63 6.61
CA ARG A 66 5.04 22.56 6.59
C ARG A 66 5.62 21.28 6.07
N ARG A 67 5.25 20.14 6.65
CA ARG A 67 5.75 18.84 6.22
C ARG A 67 5.22 18.52 4.81
N VAL A 68 6.12 18.21 3.89
CA VAL A 68 5.77 17.70 2.56
C VAL A 68 5.42 16.23 2.75
N CYS A 69 4.13 15.92 2.61
CA CYS A 69 3.60 14.58 2.83
C CYS A 69 3.64 13.78 1.53
N ASN A 70 4.68 12.96 1.32
CA ASN A 70 4.66 11.97 0.25
C ASN A 70 3.88 10.73 0.71
N LEU A 71 2.56 10.77 0.53
CA LEU A 71 1.65 9.71 0.98
C LEU A 71 2.12 8.31 0.58
N LYS A 72 2.66 8.15 -0.64
CA LYS A 72 3.10 6.85 -1.15
C LYS A 72 4.29 6.25 -0.39
N ALA A 73 5.08 7.09 0.27
CA ALA A 73 6.23 6.68 1.06
C ALA A 73 5.87 6.46 2.54
N GLU A 74 4.67 6.83 2.97
CA GLU A 74 4.26 6.73 4.36
C GLU A 74 3.82 5.30 4.72
N PRO A 75 4.35 4.70 5.79
CA PRO A 75 4.09 3.30 6.12
C PRO A 75 2.64 3.02 6.54
N TRP A 76 1.92 4.06 6.95
CA TRP A 76 0.52 4.00 7.36
C TRP A 76 -0.46 4.27 6.21
N PHE A 77 0.02 4.62 5.01
CA PHE A 77 -0.84 4.88 3.85
C PHE A 77 -0.96 3.64 2.95
N PHE A 78 -2.18 3.21 2.68
CA PHE A 78 -2.47 1.96 1.97
C PHE A 78 -3.18 2.27 0.64
N GLU A 79 -2.42 2.24 -0.47
CA GLU A 79 -2.98 2.45 -1.83
C GLU A 79 -3.82 1.26 -2.32
N SER A 80 -3.46 0.04 -1.91
CA SER A 80 -4.14 -1.18 -2.35
C SER A 80 -5.49 -1.41 -1.66
N ILE A 81 -5.74 -0.74 -0.54
CA ILE A 81 -6.97 -0.91 0.23
C ILE A 81 -7.95 0.18 -0.21
N THR A 82 -9.12 -0.23 -0.70
CA THR A 82 -10.11 0.72 -1.23
C THR A 82 -11.47 0.60 -0.55
N LYS A 83 -11.66 -0.41 0.30
CA LYS A 83 -12.93 -0.70 0.97
C LYS A 83 -12.77 -0.91 2.48
N ARG A 84 -13.82 -0.58 3.24
CA ARG A 84 -13.85 -0.76 4.71
C ARG A 84 -13.65 -2.22 5.14
N ILE A 85 -14.18 -3.17 4.37
CA ILE A 85 -14.09 -4.60 4.67
C ILE A 85 -12.63 -5.07 4.58
N GLU A 86 -11.89 -4.63 3.56
CA GLU A 86 -10.47 -4.93 3.39
C GLU A 86 -9.64 -4.32 4.51
N ALA A 87 -9.88 -3.03 4.82
CA ALA A 87 -9.24 -2.34 5.94
C ALA A 87 -9.47 -3.08 7.27
N LYS A 88 -10.71 -3.47 7.57
CA LYS A 88 -11.05 -4.23 8.79
C LYS A 88 -10.29 -5.56 8.85
N ARG A 89 -10.26 -6.31 7.75
CA ARG A 89 -9.55 -7.61 7.69
C ARG A 89 -8.06 -7.45 7.98
N CYS A 90 -7.41 -6.45 7.39
CA CYS A 90 -5.99 -6.16 7.62
C CYS A 90 -5.73 -5.71 9.06
N LEU A 91 -6.58 -4.84 9.60
CA LEU A 91 -6.36 -4.21 10.89
C LEU A 91 -6.56 -5.17 12.08
N LEU A 92 -7.50 -6.11 11.96
CA LEU A 92 -7.82 -7.10 13.02
C LEU A 92 -6.88 -8.32 13.08
N ARG A 93 -5.80 -8.32 12.29
CA ARG A 93 -4.75 -9.34 12.35
C ARG A 93 -4.08 -9.41 13.72
N GLN A 94 -3.68 -10.60 14.17
CA GLN A 94 -3.09 -10.79 15.51
C GLN A 94 -1.77 -10.02 15.70
N GLU A 95 -1.06 -9.73 14.62
CA GLU A 95 0.20 -8.96 14.63
C GLU A 95 0.00 -7.48 14.97
N ASN A 96 -1.23 -6.96 14.83
CA ASN A 96 -1.53 -5.57 15.16
C ASN A 96 -1.92 -5.42 16.63
N GLY A 97 -1.30 -4.46 17.32
CA GLY A 97 -1.70 -4.05 18.65
C GLY A 97 -2.91 -3.09 18.66
N GLU A 98 -3.38 -2.75 19.86
CA GLU A 98 -4.37 -1.68 20.04
C GLU A 98 -3.81 -0.33 19.57
N GLY A 99 -4.66 0.50 18.95
CA GLY A 99 -4.24 1.76 18.35
C GLY A 99 -3.52 1.61 17.01
N ALA A 100 -3.37 0.38 16.50
CA ALA A 100 -2.87 0.16 15.14
C ALA A 100 -3.79 0.85 14.12
N PHE A 101 -3.21 1.49 13.11
CA PHE A 101 -3.99 2.33 12.20
C PHE A 101 -3.53 2.32 10.75
N MET A 102 -4.42 2.74 9.85
CA MET A 102 -4.11 2.94 8.44
C MET A 102 -4.94 4.09 7.86
N VAL A 103 -4.39 4.77 6.85
CA VAL A 103 -5.10 5.72 6.00
C VAL A 103 -5.19 5.16 4.60
N TRP A 104 -6.37 5.24 3.99
CA TRP A 104 -6.62 4.74 2.65
C TRP A 104 -7.64 5.62 1.93
N ARG A 105 -7.71 5.52 0.60
CA ARG A 105 -8.61 6.30 -0.24
C ARG A 105 -9.64 5.37 -0.89
N SER A 106 -10.92 5.69 -0.74
CA SER A 106 -11.97 4.89 -1.37
C SER A 106 -12.01 5.13 -2.88
N LYS A 107 -12.25 4.06 -3.64
CA LYS A 107 -12.39 4.10 -5.11
C LYS A 107 -13.79 4.55 -5.54
N GLU A 108 -14.81 4.20 -4.76
CA GLU A 108 -16.22 4.50 -5.05
C GLU A 108 -16.59 5.93 -4.65
N ASN A 109 -15.98 6.45 -3.60
CA ASN A 109 -16.15 7.83 -3.14
C ASN A 109 -14.76 8.37 -2.82
N PRO A 110 -14.19 9.31 -3.61
CA PRO A 110 -12.76 9.66 -3.64
C PRO A 110 -12.24 10.40 -2.38
N GLN A 111 -12.79 10.09 -1.22
CA GLN A 111 -12.47 10.58 0.11
C GLN A 111 -11.47 9.66 0.82
N TYR A 112 -10.72 10.25 1.75
CA TYR A 112 -9.80 9.53 2.61
C TYR A 112 -10.52 8.99 3.86
N TYR A 113 -10.05 7.86 4.35
CA TYR A 113 -10.53 7.23 5.57
C TYR A 113 -9.34 6.89 6.47
N LEU A 114 -9.48 7.20 7.77
CA LEU A 114 -8.60 6.72 8.83
C LEU A 114 -9.28 5.52 9.51
N SER A 115 -8.61 4.37 9.55
CA SER A 115 -9.12 3.18 10.24
C SER A 115 -8.20 2.83 11.40
N VAL A 116 -8.78 2.57 12.58
CA VAL A 116 -8.04 2.35 13.84
C VAL A 116 -8.58 1.12 14.55
N ARG A 117 -7.69 0.29 15.10
CA ARG A 117 -8.03 -0.87 15.93
C ARG A 117 -8.33 -0.44 17.36
N ASN A 118 -9.46 -0.90 17.88
CA ASN A 118 -9.84 -0.73 19.28
C ASN A 118 -10.35 -2.10 19.78
N GLY A 119 -9.55 -2.77 20.60
CA GLY A 119 -9.77 -4.18 20.96
C GLY A 119 -9.93 -5.09 19.74
N GLU A 120 -11.09 -5.75 19.65
CA GLU A 120 -11.48 -6.66 18.56
C GLU A 120 -12.26 -5.96 17.42
N ALA A 121 -12.45 -4.65 17.52
CA ALA A 121 -13.18 -3.86 16.53
C ALA A 121 -12.24 -2.96 15.72
N ALA A 122 -12.60 -2.73 14.45
CA ALA A 122 -12.00 -1.71 13.60
C ALA A 122 -12.99 -0.54 13.47
N ARG A 123 -12.56 0.67 13.84
CA ARG A 123 -13.35 1.89 13.65
C ARG A 123 -12.85 2.66 12.44
N HIS A 124 -13.77 3.21 11.66
CA HIS A 124 -13.46 3.93 10.42
C HIS A 124 -13.96 5.37 10.51
N TYR A 125 -13.05 6.33 10.38
CA TYR A 125 -13.32 7.76 10.40
C TYR A 125 -13.17 8.32 8.99
N LYS A 126 -14.17 9.07 8.53
CA LYS A 126 -14.09 9.79 7.27
C LYS A 126 -13.23 11.04 7.47
N ILE A 127 -12.18 11.19 6.67
CA ILE A 127 -11.41 12.42 6.60
C ILE A 127 -12.10 13.34 5.59
N VAL A 128 -12.53 14.50 6.06
CA VAL A 128 -13.15 15.53 5.22
C VAL A 128 -12.05 16.44 4.69
N GLU A 129 -12.06 16.65 3.38
CA GLU A 129 -11.18 17.57 2.67
C GLU A 129 -12.00 18.79 2.24
N VAL A 130 -11.61 19.97 2.70
CA VAL A 130 -12.23 21.26 2.31
C VAL A 130 -11.12 22.22 1.90
N GLY A 131 -11.06 22.55 0.61
CA GLY A 131 -9.99 23.38 0.05
C GLY A 131 -8.64 22.70 0.15
N GLN A 132 -7.77 23.18 1.04
CA GLN A 132 -6.44 22.61 1.32
C GLN A 132 -6.32 22.06 2.76
N LEU A 133 -7.46 21.83 3.42
CA LEU A 133 -7.52 21.40 4.81
C LEU A 133 -8.18 20.03 4.92
N PHE A 134 -7.61 19.20 5.79
CA PHE A 134 -8.08 17.87 6.17
C PHE A 134 -8.50 17.86 7.64
N TYR A 135 -9.66 17.30 7.95
CA TYR A 135 -10.08 17.12 9.34
C TYR A 135 -10.94 15.87 9.53
N LEU A 136 -10.93 15.36 10.76
CA LEU A 136 -11.89 14.35 11.25
C LEU A 136 -13.03 15.01 12.02
N VAL A 137 -12.68 16.06 12.77
CA VAL A 137 -13.60 16.89 13.56
C VAL A 137 -13.38 18.34 13.12
N PRO A 138 -14.42 19.12 12.79
CA PRO A 138 -14.27 20.46 12.21
C PRO A 138 -13.40 21.44 13.03
N ARG A 139 -13.31 21.24 14.34
CA ARG A 139 -12.50 22.07 15.24
C ARG A 139 -10.97 21.83 15.12
N ARG A 140 -10.54 20.77 14.43
CA ARG A 140 -9.13 20.39 14.27
C ARG A 140 -8.83 20.11 12.80
N ALA A 141 -8.40 21.13 12.08
CA ALA A 141 -8.04 21.07 10.66
C ALA A 141 -6.52 21.13 10.46
N PHE A 142 -6.05 20.37 9.48
CA PHE A 142 -4.63 20.16 9.17
C PHE A 142 -4.39 20.40 7.69
N HIS A 143 -3.19 20.83 7.30
CA HIS A 143 -2.91 21.10 5.88
C HIS A 143 -2.44 19.85 5.13
N THR A 144 -2.01 18.82 5.87
CA THR A 144 -1.62 17.53 5.30
C THR A 144 -2.15 16.37 6.14
N LEU A 145 -2.32 15.20 5.50
CA LEU A 145 -2.67 13.97 6.22
C LEU A 145 -1.57 13.55 7.20
N CYS A 146 -0.31 13.88 6.90
CA CYS A 146 0.82 13.67 7.79
C CYS A 146 0.65 14.45 9.11
N GLU A 147 0.34 15.75 9.03
CA GLU A 147 0.07 16.57 10.23
C GLU A 147 -1.12 16.03 11.03
N LEU A 148 -2.16 15.57 10.33
CA LEU A 148 -3.32 14.93 10.96
C LEU A 148 -2.91 13.67 11.72
N VAL A 149 -2.15 12.77 11.10
CA VAL A 149 -1.68 11.52 11.72
C VAL A 149 -0.78 11.81 12.91
N ASP A 150 0.19 12.72 12.78
CA ASP A 150 1.08 13.12 13.87
C ASP A 150 0.27 13.63 15.07
N ALA A 151 -0.69 14.54 14.83
CA ALA A 151 -1.51 15.12 15.88
C ALA A 151 -2.37 14.10 16.62
N TYR A 152 -2.96 13.13 15.90
CA TYR A 152 -3.77 12.06 16.50
C TYR A 152 -2.93 10.92 17.10
N SER A 153 -1.62 10.87 16.80
CA SER A 153 -0.65 9.99 17.45
C SER A 153 -0.17 10.55 18.78
N GLN A 154 -0.14 11.88 18.93
CA GLN A 154 0.18 12.54 20.20
C GLN A 154 -1.04 12.61 21.13
N ASP A 155 -2.21 12.95 20.59
CA ASP A 155 -3.45 13.15 21.35
C ASP A 155 -4.63 12.41 20.71
N GLN A 156 -5.39 11.65 21.52
CA GLN A 156 -6.59 10.93 21.06
C GLN A 156 -7.61 11.87 20.43
N GLY A 157 -7.80 13.08 20.99
CA GLY A 157 -8.52 14.17 20.33
C GLY A 157 -9.91 13.86 19.78
N GLY A 158 -10.64 12.93 20.41
CA GLY A 158 -11.99 12.49 20.01
C GLY A 158 -12.05 11.18 19.22
N LEU A 159 -10.90 10.53 18.94
CA LEU A 159 -10.87 9.16 18.43
C LEU A 159 -11.24 8.15 19.51
N CYS A 160 -11.52 6.90 19.11
CA CYS A 160 -11.82 5.82 20.05
C CYS A 160 -10.58 5.32 20.81
N VAL A 161 -9.38 5.55 20.26
CA VAL A 161 -8.09 5.30 20.85
C VAL A 161 -7.06 6.20 20.15
N ARG A 162 -5.95 6.54 20.83
CA ARG A 162 -4.83 7.25 20.23
C ARG A 162 -4.17 6.41 19.14
N LEU A 163 -3.68 7.04 18.08
CA LEU A 163 -2.91 6.33 17.05
C LEU A 163 -1.57 5.89 17.64
N ASN A 164 -1.20 4.63 17.42
CA ASN A 164 0.02 4.06 17.96
C ASN A 164 0.97 3.69 16.81
N GLU A 165 0.85 2.46 16.31
CA GLU A 165 1.71 1.96 15.22
C GLU A 165 0.94 1.87 13.89
N PRO A 166 1.59 2.08 12.75
CA PRO A 166 1.01 1.73 11.46
C PRO A 166 0.58 0.26 11.43
N CYS A 167 -0.56 -0.02 10.79
CA CYS A 167 -1.02 -1.38 10.55
C CYS A 167 0.08 -2.16 9.84
N VAL A 168 0.30 -3.41 10.27
CA VAL A 168 1.25 -4.30 9.61
C VAL A 168 0.80 -4.51 8.16
N THR A 169 1.55 -3.91 7.23
CA THR A 169 1.44 -4.22 5.82
C THR A 169 2.01 -5.60 5.59
N VAL A 170 1.23 -6.50 5.00
CA VAL A 170 1.81 -7.72 4.41
C VAL A 170 2.70 -7.24 3.28
N LYS A 171 3.98 -7.07 3.57
CA LYS A 171 5.00 -6.77 2.58
C LYS A 171 4.92 -7.88 1.53
N ARG A 172 4.38 -7.54 0.35
CA ARG A 172 4.33 -8.38 -0.85
C ARG A 172 5.72 -8.57 -1.49
N GLN A 173 6.76 -8.08 -0.82
CA GLN A 173 8.12 -7.88 -1.31
C GLN A 173 8.75 -9.08 -2.01
N TRP A 174 8.44 -10.32 -1.61
CA TRP A 174 9.07 -11.49 -2.24
C TRP A 174 8.33 -12.01 -3.48
N TYR A 175 7.07 -11.57 -3.73
CA TYR A 175 6.30 -11.97 -4.91
C TYR A 175 5.83 -10.81 -5.79
N GLU A 176 6.18 -9.55 -5.50
CA GLU A 176 5.82 -8.38 -6.31
C GLU A 176 6.22 -8.52 -7.79
N GLN A 177 7.39 -9.11 -8.07
CA GLN A 177 7.85 -9.38 -9.43
C GLN A 177 6.98 -10.40 -10.21
N TRP A 178 6.15 -11.16 -9.50
CA TRP A 178 5.22 -12.14 -10.06
C TRP A 178 3.80 -11.57 -10.19
N GLU A 179 3.55 -10.33 -9.75
CA GLU A 179 2.22 -9.74 -9.76
C GLU A 179 1.75 -9.45 -11.20
N VAL A 180 0.53 -9.87 -11.53
CA VAL A 180 -0.10 -9.61 -12.83
C VAL A 180 -1.38 -8.80 -12.68
N GLN A 181 -1.70 -8.01 -13.70
CA GLN A 181 -2.93 -7.21 -13.72
C GLN A 181 -4.16 -8.11 -13.91
N ARG A 182 -5.20 -7.93 -13.09
CA ARG A 182 -6.47 -8.67 -13.24
C ARG A 182 -7.08 -8.53 -14.64
N SER A 183 -6.99 -7.33 -15.22
CA SER A 183 -7.47 -7.03 -16.58
C SER A 183 -6.80 -7.86 -17.68
N SER A 184 -5.60 -8.38 -17.42
CA SER A 184 -4.88 -9.25 -18.35
C SER A 184 -5.35 -10.71 -18.34
N LEU A 185 -6.23 -11.08 -17.38
CA LEU A 185 -6.70 -12.44 -17.17
C LEU A 185 -8.17 -12.57 -17.56
N ARG A 186 -8.47 -13.61 -18.34
CA ARG A 186 -9.83 -13.98 -18.71
C ARG A 186 -10.11 -15.43 -18.34
N ARG A 187 -11.14 -15.67 -17.53
CA ARG A 187 -11.66 -17.02 -17.26
C ARG A 187 -12.36 -17.56 -18.50
N VAL A 188 -12.21 -18.85 -18.77
CA VAL A 188 -12.84 -19.55 -19.90
C VAL A 188 -13.74 -20.66 -19.38
N GLU A 189 -13.19 -21.67 -18.72
CA GLU A 189 -13.96 -22.85 -18.27
C GLU A 189 -13.56 -23.23 -16.84
N ARG A 190 -14.52 -23.67 -16.01
CA ARG A 190 -14.20 -24.16 -14.66
C ARG A 190 -13.69 -25.59 -14.73
N LEU A 191 -12.45 -25.81 -14.30
CA LEU A 191 -11.79 -27.13 -14.29
C LEU A 191 -12.11 -27.93 -13.02
N GLY A 192 -12.33 -27.23 -11.90
CA GLY A 192 -12.67 -27.88 -10.64
C GLY A 192 -12.95 -26.89 -9.51
N SER A 193 -13.50 -27.41 -8.43
CA SER A 193 -13.71 -26.70 -7.17
C SER A 193 -13.25 -27.57 -6.01
N GLY A 194 -12.73 -26.94 -4.97
CA GLY A 194 -12.27 -27.61 -3.76
C GLY A 194 -12.36 -26.69 -2.55
N GLU A 195 -11.78 -27.17 -1.45
CA GLU A 195 -11.72 -26.44 -0.17
C GLU A 195 -11.04 -25.07 -0.30
N PHE A 196 -9.92 -25.04 -1.04
CA PHE A 196 -9.08 -23.85 -1.19
C PHE A 196 -9.56 -22.86 -2.27
N GLY A 197 -10.67 -23.16 -2.96
CA GLY A 197 -11.23 -22.29 -3.99
C GLY A 197 -11.58 -23.00 -5.29
N GLU A 198 -11.57 -22.26 -6.39
CA GLU A 198 -11.95 -22.74 -7.72
C GLU A 198 -10.77 -22.67 -8.68
N VAL A 199 -10.70 -23.64 -9.59
CA VAL A 199 -9.68 -23.67 -10.65
C VAL A 199 -10.38 -23.50 -11.99
N TRP A 200 -9.88 -22.55 -12.78
CA TRP A 200 -10.39 -22.22 -14.09
C TRP A 200 -9.30 -22.41 -15.14
N SER A 201 -9.68 -22.88 -16.33
CA SER A 201 -8.94 -22.62 -17.55
C SER A 201 -9.16 -21.15 -17.92
N GLY A 202 -8.12 -20.51 -18.43
CA GLY A 202 -8.16 -19.09 -18.77
C GLY A 202 -7.14 -18.71 -19.83
N VAL A 203 -7.17 -17.43 -20.18
CA VAL A 203 -6.21 -16.79 -21.09
C VAL A 203 -5.55 -15.63 -20.37
N TRP A 204 -4.22 -15.58 -20.46
CA TRP A 204 -3.39 -14.47 -20.01
C TRP A 204 -2.81 -13.72 -21.23
N ASN A 205 -2.84 -12.38 -21.20
CA ASN A 205 -2.37 -11.50 -22.28
C ASN A 205 -2.91 -11.88 -23.68
N SER A 206 -4.16 -12.34 -23.73
CA SER A 206 -4.90 -12.74 -24.94
C SER A 206 -4.35 -13.94 -25.72
N ASN A 207 -3.16 -14.47 -25.42
CA ASN A 207 -2.51 -15.49 -26.25
C ASN A 207 -1.98 -16.70 -25.47
N MET A 208 -1.91 -16.64 -24.14
CA MET A 208 -1.38 -17.74 -23.33
C MET A 208 -2.50 -18.46 -22.58
N GLU A 209 -2.70 -19.74 -22.86
CA GLU A 209 -3.59 -20.60 -22.07
C GLU A 209 -2.97 -20.90 -20.70
N VAL A 210 -3.75 -20.71 -19.64
CA VAL A 210 -3.31 -20.81 -18.25
C VAL A 210 -4.35 -21.49 -17.37
N ALA A 211 -3.91 -22.02 -16.23
CA ALA A 211 -4.81 -22.33 -15.13
C ALA A 211 -4.84 -21.16 -14.14
N ILE A 212 -6.03 -20.73 -13.76
CA ILE A 212 -6.30 -19.64 -12.80
C ILE A 212 -6.95 -20.28 -11.57
N LYS A 213 -6.20 -20.37 -10.47
CA LYS A 213 -6.72 -20.83 -9.18
C LYS A 213 -7.18 -19.62 -8.38
N GLU A 214 -8.49 -19.43 -8.24
CA GLU A 214 -9.10 -18.36 -7.47
C GLU A 214 -9.35 -18.80 -6.03
N PHE A 215 -8.92 -17.97 -5.08
CA PHE A 215 -9.03 -18.20 -3.64
C PHE A 215 -10.17 -17.37 -3.06
N ARG A 216 -10.83 -17.93 -2.05
CA ARG A 216 -11.96 -17.28 -1.35
C ARG A 216 -11.49 -16.13 -0.44
N ALA A 217 -10.29 -16.25 0.13
CA ALA A 217 -9.66 -15.26 0.98
C ALA A 217 -8.13 -15.34 0.84
N MET A 218 -7.43 -14.29 1.28
CA MET A 218 -5.99 -14.34 1.47
C MET A 218 -5.71 -14.76 2.90
N ASP A 219 -5.14 -15.94 3.09
CA ASP A 219 -4.73 -16.48 4.38
C ASP A 219 -3.29 -17.01 4.32
N SER A 220 -2.84 -17.66 5.39
CA SER A 220 -1.51 -18.25 5.49
C SER A 220 -1.25 -19.32 4.44
N ASP A 221 -2.28 -20.09 4.06
CA ASP A 221 -2.14 -21.23 3.16
C ASP A 221 -1.92 -20.73 1.73
N VAL A 222 -2.65 -19.69 1.31
CA VAL A 222 -2.42 -19.02 0.02
C VAL A 222 -1.01 -18.44 -0.05
N LEU A 223 -0.58 -17.74 1.01
CA LEU A 223 0.77 -17.16 1.05
C LEU A 223 1.86 -18.24 1.00
N ASN A 224 1.65 -19.36 1.66
CA ASN A 224 2.58 -20.49 1.64
C ASN A 224 2.62 -21.16 0.27
N GLU A 225 1.47 -21.33 -0.39
CA GLU A 225 1.39 -21.87 -1.75
C GLU A 225 2.16 -20.99 -2.74
N ILE A 226 1.97 -19.67 -2.70
CA ILE A 226 2.75 -18.73 -3.53
C ILE A 226 4.25 -18.84 -3.19
N ARG A 227 4.62 -19.00 -1.92
CA ARG A 227 6.02 -19.04 -1.47
C ARG A 227 6.74 -20.28 -1.95
N ILE A 228 6.02 -21.40 -1.98
CA ILE A 228 6.54 -22.66 -2.50
C ILE A 228 6.68 -22.53 -4.01
N LEU A 229 5.62 -22.14 -4.72
CA LEU A 229 5.62 -22.09 -6.18
C LEU A 229 6.62 -21.09 -6.78
N THR A 230 6.87 -19.95 -6.12
CA THR A 230 7.87 -18.97 -6.58
C THR A 230 9.32 -19.46 -6.46
N LYS A 231 9.59 -20.47 -5.61
CA LYS A 231 10.92 -21.05 -5.42
C LYS A 231 11.17 -22.29 -6.27
N LEU A 232 10.14 -22.82 -6.91
CA LEU A 232 10.22 -24.05 -7.69
C LEU A 232 10.40 -23.74 -9.17
N SER A 233 11.52 -24.19 -9.73
CA SER A 233 11.80 -24.11 -11.16
C SER A 233 12.39 -25.43 -11.63
N HIS A 234 11.55 -26.31 -12.18
CA HIS A 234 11.97 -27.62 -12.69
C HIS A 234 10.99 -28.13 -13.74
N CYS A 235 11.46 -28.87 -14.75
CA CYS A 235 10.65 -29.34 -15.89
C CYS A 235 9.53 -30.33 -15.55
N ARG A 236 9.52 -30.87 -14.32
CA ARG A 236 8.50 -31.81 -13.81
C ARG A 236 7.67 -31.24 -12.66
N VAL A 237 7.79 -29.93 -12.41
CA VAL A 237 7.07 -29.23 -11.35
C VAL A 237 6.20 -28.17 -12.00
N LEU A 238 4.98 -28.01 -11.47
CA LEU A 238 4.01 -27.07 -11.98
C LEU A 238 4.60 -25.66 -12.05
N LYS A 239 4.65 -25.09 -13.25
CA LYS A 239 5.21 -23.77 -13.49
C LYS A 239 4.25 -22.67 -13.05
N LEU A 240 4.73 -21.80 -12.17
CA LEU A 240 4.09 -20.53 -11.83
C LEU A 240 4.39 -19.49 -12.92
N TYR A 241 3.36 -18.78 -13.38
CA TYR A 241 3.51 -17.62 -14.26
C TYR A 241 3.32 -16.30 -13.53
N GLY A 242 2.41 -16.26 -12.55
CA GLY A 242 2.19 -15.04 -11.78
C GLY A 242 1.13 -15.20 -10.70
N VAL A 243 0.90 -14.11 -9.97
CA VAL A 243 -0.12 -13.99 -8.93
C VAL A 243 -0.93 -12.72 -9.14
N CYS A 244 -2.22 -12.76 -8.85
CA CYS A 244 -3.08 -11.58 -8.83
C CYS A 244 -3.62 -11.43 -7.41
N THR A 245 -2.95 -10.57 -6.65
CA THR A 245 -3.25 -10.28 -5.25
C THR A 245 -3.74 -8.84 -5.06
N MET A 246 -3.61 -7.96 -6.06
CA MET A 246 -4.12 -6.56 -6.00
C MET A 246 -5.65 -6.47 -5.99
N ASP A 247 -6.32 -7.35 -6.73
CA ASP A 247 -7.78 -7.32 -6.90
C ASP A 247 -8.41 -8.69 -6.54
N MET A 248 -9.54 -8.65 -5.85
CA MET A 248 -10.37 -9.84 -5.63
C MET A 248 -11.04 -10.32 -6.93
N PRO A 249 -11.21 -11.64 -7.12
CA PRO A 249 -10.83 -12.73 -6.20
C PRO A 249 -9.34 -13.09 -6.32
N PHE A 250 -8.57 -13.15 -5.23
CA PHE A 250 -7.13 -13.45 -5.30
C PHE A 250 -6.85 -14.72 -6.11
N CYS A 251 -5.83 -14.71 -6.96
CA CYS A 251 -5.52 -15.92 -7.74
C CYS A 251 -4.03 -16.14 -8.01
N ILE A 252 -3.71 -17.40 -8.30
CA ILE A 252 -2.41 -17.84 -8.81
C ILE A 252 -2.61 -18.31 -10.26
N ILE A 253 -1.64 -17.98 -11.11
CA ILE A 253 -1.65 -18.27 -12.54
C ILE A 253 -0.52 -19.27 -12.80
N THR A 254 -0.87 -20.47 -13.26
CA THR A 254 0.08 -21.55 -13.57
C THR A 254 -0.09 -22.04 -14.99
N GLU A 255 0.82 -22.91 -15.43
CA GLU A 255 0.60 -23.69 -16.65
C GLU A 255 -0.70 -24.51 -16.61
N LEU A 256 -1.34 -24.64 -17.77
CA LEU A 256 -2.55 -25.43 -17.94
C LEU A 256 -2.20 -26.90 -18.22
N MET A 257 -2.54 -27.78 -17.28
CA MET A 257 -2.35 -29.22 -17.43
C MET A 257 -3.53 -29.86 -18.19
N ARG A 258 -3.40 -30.02 -19.51
CA ARG A 258 -4.49 -30.51 -20.40
C ARG A 258 -5.06 -31.88 -20.01
N ASN A 259 -4.24 -32.75 -19.43
CA ASN A 259 -4.67 -34.09 -19.01
C ASN A 259 -5.30 -34.12 -17.61
N GLY A 260 -5.48 -32.96 -16.99
CA GLY A 260 -6.04 -32.84 -15.64
C GLY A 260 -5.13 -33.42 -14.56
N SER A 261 -5.73 -33.74 -13.41
CA SER A 261 -4.99 -34.33 -12.29
C SER A 261 -4.62 -35.79 -12.56
N LEU A 262 -3.50 -36.25 -12.01
CA LEU A 262 -3.08 -37.64 -12.08
C LEU A 262 -4.18 -38.60 -11.58
N HIS A 263 -4.90 -38.22 -10.53
CA HIS A 263 -6.03 -39.01 -10.01
C HIS A 263 -7.15 -39.20 -11.05
N ARG A 264 -7.51 -38.13 -11.77
CA ARG A 264 -8.49 -38.20 -12.87
C ARG A 264 -7.97 -39.05 -14.02
N PHE A 265 -6.69 -38.91 -14.35
CA PHE A 265 -6.04 -39.67 -15.42
C PHE A 265 -6.02 -41.18 -15.13
N LEU A 266 -5.65 -41.57 -13.91
CA LEU A 266 -5.57 -42.98 -13.48
C LEU A 266 -6.95 -43.65 -13.37
N ARG A 267 -8.02 -42.89 -13.11
CA ARG A 267 -9.40 -43.40 -13.03
C ARG A 267 -10.13 -43.47 -14.37
N GLY A 268 -9.40 -43.34 -15.48
CA GLY A 268 -9.91 -43.14 -16.83
C GLY A 268 -11.21 -43.90 -17.15
N LYS A 269 -12.29 -43.15 -17.39
CA LYS A 269 -13.23 -43.51 -18.45
C LYS A 269 -12.71 -42.85 -19.72
N SER A 270 -12.32 -43.68 -20.68
CA SER A 270 -12.03 -43.32 -22.06
C SER A 270 -13.18 -42.49 -22.66
N SER A 271 -12.98 -41.20 -22.87
CA SER A 271 -13.82 -40.39 -23.76
C SER A 271 -12.96 -39.75 -24.84
N LYS A 272 -12.81 -40.54 -25.91
CA LYS A 272 -12.48 -40.28 -27.32
C LYS A 272 -11.37 -39.25 -27.66
N PRO A 273 -10.42 -39.62 -28.54
CA PRO A 273 -9.52 -38.65 -29.14
C PRO A 273 -10.31 -37.67 -30.01
N ILE A 274 -10.05 -36.38 -29.85
CA ILE A 274 -10.45 -35.36 -30.82
C ILE A 274 -9.65 -35.64 -32.09
N LYS A 275 -10.35 -35.94 -33.18
CA LYS A 275 -9.75 -36.16 -34.50
C LYS A 275 -9.04 -34.88 -34.98
N SER A 276 -7.95 -35.12 -35.68
CA SER A 276 -7.09 -34.20 -36.47
C SER A 276 -7.83 -33.06 -37.15
#